data_AF-A0AAU8XKZ1-F1
#
_entry.id   AF-A0AAU8XKZ1-F1
#
_cell.length_a   1.000
_cell.length_b   1.000
_cell.length_c   1.000
_cell.angle_alpha   90.00
_cell.angle_beta   90.00
_cell.angle_gamma   90.00
#
_symmetry.space_group_name_H-M   'P 1'
#
loop_
_entity.id
_entity.type
_entity.pdbx_description
1 polymer ?
#
loop_
_entity_poly.entity_id
_entity_poly.type
_entity_poly.pdbx_seq_one_letter_code
_entity_poly.pdbx_strand_id
1 'polypeptide(L)'
;MTGGGKRLIVPYYSPERRAALLKMLLPPLNLSMAEVSRREGVSEMSLSNWRKQLSYEGNEVSENTPLTEKWSAEARFAVVLEAAGLSEIDLSEYCRRKGLYPEQINAWRHSFITGQKPEKTQQKEDREQSRKDKKRIQELERELRRKDKALAETAALLVLRKKPQRLLGDRRRGQLTSLPERLLLIDWLNTAVAEGARKARACQEIDLSLRTLQRWTQTDVFKADARTTVTRPTPSNALSDVERQAIITLCNSPEYAHLPPSQIVPRLADQGCYLASEATFYRVLRAAGQQQRRGRSQRPRRYAAPTTHAAKAPNQVWSWDITYLPSPIRGKYYYLYLIEDIYSRKAVGWEVYEMESGEKAAALLQRSVIGEQCLHEPLVLHSDNGAPMKSVTLLSKMYELGITPSRGRPRVSNDNPYSESLFRTLKYCPQWPQDGFASLDAARLWVRDFMRWYNNDHRHSRIRFVTPTERHRGLDHQILARRHELYEQAREKRPERWSRETRNWEPIGTVLLNPDREQNVEKKAA
;
A
#
# COMPACT_ATOMS: atom_id res chain seq x y z
N MET A 1 -11.04 22.17 -27.68
CA MET A 1 -10.19 21.64 -28.77
C MET A 1 -9.23 20.62 -28.17
N THR A 2 -9.58 19.36 -28.29
CA THR A 2 -8.76 18.19 -27.95
C THR A 2 -8.88 17.26 -29.15
N GLY A 3 -7.73 16.85 -29.70
CA GLY A 3 -7.62 16.23 -31.03
C GLY A 3 -8.38 14.92 -31.14
N GLY A 4 -9.50 14.95 -31.86
CA GLY A 4 -10.23 13.75 -32.28
C GLY A 4 -9.45 13.05 -33.38
N GLY A 5 -8.73 11.98 -33.03
CA GLY A 5 -8.15 11.06 -33.99
C GLY A 5 -9.27 10.46 -34.84
N LYS A 6 -9.37 10.88 -36.11
CA LYS A 6 -10.19 10.20 -37.12
C LYS A 6 -9.69 8.76 -37.21
N ARG A 7 -10.43 7.81 -36.66
CA ARG A 7 -10.23 6.38 -36.97
C ARG A 7 -10.38 6.25 -38.49
N LEU A 8 -9.27 5.96 -39.16
CA LEU A 8 -9.28 5.51 -40.56
C LEU A 8 -10.08 4.21 -40.59
N ILE A 9 -11.37 4.29 -40.90
CA ILE A 9 -12.19 3.13 -41.21
C ILE A 9 -11.64 2.61 -42.53
N VAL A 10 -10.77 1.59 -42.46
CA VAL A 10 -10.31 0.88 -43.65
C VAL A 10 -11.50 0.04 -44.14
N PRO A 11 -12.07 0.31 -45.32
CA PRO A 11 -13.21 -0.45 -45.82
C PRO A 11 -12.79 -1.92 -45.97
N TYR A 12 -13.50 -2.80 -45.27
CA TYR A 12 -13.30 -4.25 -45.37
C TYR A 12 -14.00 -4.76 -46.63
N TYR A 13 -13.20 -5.23 -47.59
CA TYR A 13 -13.70 -5.92 -48.79
C TYR A 13 -13.57 -7.43 -48.59
N SER A 14 -14.68 -8.16 -48.78
CA SER A 14 -14.70 -9.62 -48.69
C SER A 14 -13.83 -10.26 -49.78
N PRO A 15 -13.28 -11.48 -49.56
CA PRO A 15 -12.47 -12.18 -50.56
C PRO A 15 -13.19 -12.34 -51.91
N GLU A 16 -14.49 -12.63 -51.90
CA GLU A 16 -15.31 -12.81 -53.09
C GLU A 16 -15.43 -11.51 -53.89
N ARG A 17 -15.58 -10.37 -53.19
CA ARG A 17 -15.65 -9.06 -53.82
C ARG A 17 -14.31 -8.65 -54.43
N ARG A 18 -13.18 -8.96 -53.79
CA ARG A 18 -11.84 -8.72 -54.36
C ARG A 18 -11.64 -9.54 -55.64
N ALA A 19 -12.01 -10.81 -55.62
CA ALA A 19 -11.90 -11.70 -56.78
C ALA A 19 -12.77 -11.23 -57.96
N ALA A 20 -14.00 -10.77 -57.69
CA ALA A 20 -14.89 -10.22 -58.71
C ALA A 20 -14.32 -8.96 -59.39
N LEU A 21 -13.74 -8.04 -58.60
CA LEU A 21 -13.12 -6.82 -59.13
C LEU A 21 -11.88 -7.11 -59.98
N LEU A 22 -11.06 -8.10 -59.59
CA LEU A 22 -9.89 -8.49 -60.35
C LEU A 22 -10.26 -9.22 -61.65
N LYS A 23 -11.38 -9.95 -61.70
CA LYS A 23 -11.91 -10.52 -62.95
C LYS A 23 -12.31 -9.46 -63.97
N MET A 24 -12.74 -8.27 -63.55
CA MET A 24 -13.06 -7.18 -64.49
C MET A 24 -11.82 -6.65 -65.24
N LEU A 25 -10.63 -6.82 -64.66
CA LEU A 25 -9.34 -6.46 -65.28
C LEU A 25 -8.85 -7.52 -66.27
N LEU A 26 -9.51 -8.68 -66.34
CA LEU A 26 -9.17 -9.81 -67.20
C LEU A 26 -10.21 -9.97 -68.33
N PRO A 27 -9.92 -10.74 -69.40
CA PRO A 27 -10.87 -11.00 -70.46
C PRO A 27 -12.16 -11.67 -69.94
N PRO A 28 -13.34 -11.37 -70.51
CA PRO A 28 -13.60 -10.59 -71.72
C PRO A 28 -13.72 -9.07 -71.51
N LEU A 29 -13.69 -8.58 -70.27
CA LEU A 29 -13.97 -7.17 -69.96
C LEU A 29 -12.74 -6.26 -70.15
N ASN A 30 -11.54 -6.72 -69.78
CA ASN A 30 -10.26 -6.01 -69.97
C ASN A 30 -10.29 -4.52 -69.55
N LEU A 31 -11.03 -4.19 -68.48
CA LEU A 31 -11.13 -2.81 -68.02
C LEU A 31 -9.81 -2.35 -67.39
N SER A 32 -9.48 -1.07 -67.55
CA SER A 32 -8.31 -0.50 -66.89
C SER A 32 -8.55 -0.35 -65.37
N MET A 33 -7.47 -0.33 -64.59
CA MET A 33 -7.57 -0.14 -63.12
C MET A 33 -8.29 1.17 -62.75
N ALA A 34 -8.13 2.22 -63.55
CA ALA A 34 -8.79 3.51 -63.36
C ALA A 34 -10.29 3.49 -63.68
N GLU A 35 -10.72 2.63 -64.61
CA GLU A 35 -12.15 2.44 -64.91
C GLU A 35 -12.85 1.62 -63.83
N VAL A 36 -12.22 0.54 -63.37
CA VAL A 36 -12.76 -0.27 -62.26
C VAL A 36 -12.82 0.56 -60.97
N SER A 37 -11.81 1.38 -60.71
CA SER A 37 -11.79 2.29 -59.55
C SER A 37 -12.96 3.27 -59.56
N ARG A 38 -13.20 3.94 -60.70
CA ARG A 38 -14.31 4.89 -60.85
C ARG A 38 -15.68 4.21 -60.76
N ARG A 39 -15.81 3.02 -61.34
CA ARG A 39 -17.09 2.29 -61.41
C ARG A 39 -17.51 1.71 -60.07
N GLU A 40 -16.57 1.13 -59.33
CA GLU A 40 -16.85 0.32 -58.15
C GLU A 40 -16.45 1.01 -56.83
N GLY A 41 -15.89 2.23 -56.92
CA GLY A 41 -15.55 3.06 -55.75
C GLY A 41 -14.39 2.51 -54.91
N VAL A 42 -13.50 1.71 -55.51
CA VAL A 42 -12.33 1.12 -54.85
C VAL A 42 -11.07 1.86 -55.28
N SER A 43 -10.17 2.17 -54.34
CA SER A 43 -8.89 2.81 -54.64
C SER A 43 -8.04 1.97 -55.60
N GLU A 44 -7.45 2.62 -56.62
CA GLU A 44 -6.49 1.98 -57.54
C GLU A 44 -5.33 1.31 -56.80
N MET A 45 -4.92 1.87 -55.66
CA MET A 45 -3.84 1.34 -54.83
C MET A 45 -4.21 0.00 -54.18
N SER A 46 -5.47 -0.17 -53.78
CA SER A 46 -5.98 -1.44 -53.26
C SER A 46 -6.05 -2.50 -54.35
N LEU A 47 -6.50 -2.13 -55.56
CA LEU A 47 -6.53 -3.04 -56.72
C LEU A 47 -5.11 -3.48 -57.12
N SER A 48 -4.14 -2.57 -57.12
CA SER A 48 -2.73 -2.87 -57.40
C SER A 48 -2.12 -3.84 -56.37
N ASN A 49 -2.39 -3.61 -55.08
CA ASN A 49 -1.90 -4.47 -54.01
C ASN A 49 -2.50 -5.87 -54.07
N TRP A 50 -3.80 -6.01 -54.36
CA TRP A 50 -4.43 -7.33 -54.51
C TRP A 50 -3.94 -8.06 -55.76
N ARG A 51 -3.71 -7.36 -56.88
CA ARG A 51 -3.09 -7.95 -58.08
C ARG A 51 -1.68 -8.47 -57.78
N LYS A 52 -0.88 -7.72 -57.02
CA LYS A 52 0.46 -8.17 -56.57
C LYS A 52 0.40 -9.36 -55.61
N GLN A 53 -0.57 -9.40 -54.70
CA GLN A 53 -0.77 -10.54 -53.80
C GLN A 53 -1.13 -11.81 -54.58
N LEU A 54 -2.01 -11.72 -55.59
CA LEU A 54 -2.32 -12.86 -56.46
C LEU A 54 -1.11 -13.33 -57.30
N SER A 55 -0.24 -12.40 -57.71
CA SER A 55 1.03 -12.76 -58.37
C SER A 55 1.99 -13.51 -57.45
N TYR A 56 1.93 -13.30 -56.13
CA TYR A 56 2.72 -14.03 -55.13
C TYR A 56 2.12 -15.40 -54.77
N GLU A 57 0.82 -15.59 -54.94
CA GLU A 57 0.09 -16.83 -54.62
C GLU A 57 0.02 -17.83 -55.80
N GLY A 58 0.71 -17.57 -56.91
CA GLY A 58 1.10 -18.63 -57.86
C GLY A 58 0.11 -18.94 -59.00
N ASN A 59 -0.54 -17.92 -59.58
CA ASN A 59 -1.16 -18.03 -60.91
C ASN A 59 -0.58 -16.96 -61.84
N GLU A 60 0.23 -17.38 -62.82
CA GLU A 60 0.82 -16.51 -63.83
C GLU A 60 -0.27 -15.81 -64.66
N VAL A 61 -0.24 -14.48 -64.68
CA VAL A 61 -0.95 -13.67 -65.67
C VAL A 61 0.11 -12.88 -66.42
N SER A 62 0.33 -13.32 -67.66
CA SER A 62 1.27 -12.81 -68.65
C SER A 62 1.26 -11.28 -68.73
N GLU A 63 2.39 -10.67 -68.40
CA GLU A 63 2.71 -9.29 -68.77
C GLU A 63 3.66 -9.31 -69.96
N ASN A 64 3.18 -8.76 -71.08
CA ASN A 64 3.95 -8.23 -72.22
C ASN A 64 5.33 -8.86 -72.44
N THR A 65 5.32 -10.09 -72.96
CA THR A 65 6.53 -10.72 -73.46
C THR A 65 7.03 -9.98 -74.71
N PRO A 66 8.25 -9.42 -74.71
CA PRO A 66 8.86 -8.88 -75.92
C PRO A 66 9.01 -10.00 -76.96
N LEU A 67 8.84 -9.66 -78.25
CA LEU A 67 8.81 -10.58 -79.41
C LEU A 67 10.01 -11.56 -79.56
N THR A 68 10.98 -11.54 -78.65
CA THR A 68 12.12 -12.45 -78.53
C THR A 68 11.78 -13.87 -78.02
N GLU A 69 10.60 -14.12 -77.45
CA GLU A 69 10.16 -15.47 -77.01
C GLU A 69 9.44 -16.31 -78.07
N LYS A 70 9.34 -15.85 -79.33
CA LYS A 70 8.87 -16.72 -80.42
C LYS A 70 9.90 -17.75 -80.89
N TRP A 71 11.13 -17.68 -80.39
CA TRP A 71 12.22 -18.57 -80.78
C TRP A 71 12.59 -19.48 -79.60
N SER A 72 12.36 -20.79 -79.75
CA SER A 72 12.82 -21.81 -78.79
C SER A 72 14.34 -21.81 -78.67
N ALA A 73 14.88 -22.37 -77.57
CA ALA A 73 16.33 -22.47 -77.37
C ALA A 73 17.02 -23.19 -78.55
N GLU A 74 16.37 -24.21 -79.12
CA GLU A 74 16.84 -24.93 -80.32
C GLU A 74 16.81 -24.06 -81.58
N ALA A 75 15.74 -23.26 -81.78
CA ALA A 75 15.63 -22.38 -82.93
C ALA A 75 16.64 -21.21 -82.88
N ARG A 76 16.90 -20.66 -81.68
CA ARG A 76 17.97 -19.66 -81.49
C ARG A 76 19.34 -20.25 -81.77
N PHE A 77 19.57 -21.52 -81.37
CA PHE A 77 20.83 -22.22 -81.62
C PHE A 77 21.07 -22.49 -83.11
N ALA A 78 20.05 -22.95 -83.85
CA ALA A 78 20.14 -23.18 -85.29
C ALA A 78 20.48 -21.89 -86.07
N VAL A 79 19.85 -20.77 -85.72
CA VAL A 79 20.15 -19.45 -86.31
C VAL A 79 21.58 -19.00 -86.04
N VAL A 80 22.09 -19.21 -84.82
CA VAL A 80 23.47 -18.87 -84.46
C VAL A 80 24.49 -19.74 -85.23
N LEU A 81 24.15 -21.00 -85.51
CA LEU A 81 24.97 -21.92 -86.33
C LEU A 81 24.99 -21.53 -87.81
N GLU A 82 23.82 -21.26 -88.40
CA GLU A 82 23.71 -20.83 -89.81
C GLU A 82 24.42 -19.48 -90.05
N ALA A 83 24.36 -18.58 -89.06
CA ALA A 83 25.02 -17.28 -89.11
C ALA A 83 26.55 -17.33 -88.90
N ALA A 84 27.11 -18.45 -88.42
CA ALA A 84 28.51 -18.52 -88.02
C ALA A 84 29.52 -18.49 -89.20
N GLY A 85 29.07 -18.81 -90.42
CA GLY A 85 29.90 -18.87 -91.64
C GLY A 85 29.64 -17.75 -92.66
N LEU A 86 28.77 -16.79 -92.35
CA LEU A 86 28.39 -15.69 -93.26
C LEU A 86 29.30 -14.47 -93.06
N SER A 87 29.62 -13.74 -94.14
CA SER A 87 30.33 -12.45 -94.06
C SER A 87 29.43 -11.37 -93.43
N GLU A 88 29.98 -10.23 -92.95
CA GLU A 88 29.18 -9.17 -92.31
C GLU A 88 28.06 -8.61 -93.21
N ILE A 89 28.28 -8.63 -94.53
CA ILE A 89 27.31 -8.18 -95.54
C ILE A 89 26.19 -9.23 -95.67
N ASP A 90 26.55 -10.52 -95.76
CA ASP A 90 25.59 -11.63 -95.88
C ASP A 90 24.80 -11.88 -94.59
N LEU A 91 25.42 -11.64 -93.42
CA LEU A 91 24.79 -11.72 -92.10
C LEU A 91 23.66 -10.68 -92.00
N SER A 92 23.90 -9.48 -92.53
CA SER A 92 22.92 -8.39 -92.51
C SER A 92 21.72 -8.68 -93.42
N GLU A 93 21.93 -9.33 -94.58
CA GLU A 93 20.84 -9.79 -95.45
C GLU A 93 20.08 -10.98 -94.86
N TYR A 94 20.78 -11.94 -94.25
CA TYR A 94 20.20 -13.08 -93.55
C TYR A 94 19.31 -12.63 -92.37
N CYS A 95 19.80 -11.68 -91.58
CA CYS A 95 19.05 -11.01 -90.50
C CYS A 95 17.75 -10.35 -91.01
N ARG A 96 17.81 -9.65 -92.15
CA ARG A 96 16.62 -9.03 -92.78
C ARG A 96 15.60 -10.07 -93.24
N ARG A 97 16.04 -11.18 -93.84
CA ARG A 97 15.14 -12.27 -94.28
C ARG A 97 14.45 -12.99 -93.13
N LYS A 98 15.12 -13.15 -91.99
CA LYS A 98 14.62 -13.87 -90.82
C LYS A 98 13.96 -12.95 -89.77
N GLY A 99 13.97 -11.64 -89.99
CA GLY A 99 13.38 -10.65 -89.09
C GLY A 99 14.13 -10.47 -87.77
N LEU A 100 15.46 -10.63 -87.80
CA LEU A 100 16.35 -10.55 -86.64
C LEU A 100 17.36 -9.41 -86.79
N TYR A 101 17.91 -8.93 -85.69
CA TYR A 101 19.01 -7.96 -85.69
C TYR A 101 20.35 -8.65 -85.43
N PRO A 102 21.46 -8.22 -86.07
CA PRO A 102 22.79 -8.80 -85.85
C PRO A 102 23.21 -8.82 -84.36
N GLU A 103 22.82 -7.79 -83.61
CA GLU A 103 23.04 -7.67 -82.17
C GLU A 103 22.33 -8.78 -81.37
N GLN A 104 21.16 -9.24 -81.81
CA GLN A 104 20.43 -10.31 -81.15
C GLN A 104 21.11 -11.66 -81.35
N ILE A 105 21.63 -11.92 -82.55
CA ILE A 105 22.40 -13.14 -82.85
C ILE A 105 23.70 -13.14 -82.04
N ASN A 106 24.38 -12.00 -81.93
CA ASN A 106 25.57 -11.87 -81.11
C ASN A 106 25.28 -12.00 -79.61
N ALA A 107 24.17 -11.44 -79.12
CA ALA A 107 23.72 -11.63 -77.75
C ALA A 107 23.40 -13.09 -77.45
N TRP A 108 22.69 -13.80 -78.35
CA TRP A 108 22.41 -15.22 -78.19
C TRP A 108 23.69 -16.05 -78.24
N ARG A 109 24.60 -15.75 -79.17
CA ARG A 109 25.93 -16.39 -79.24
C ARG A 109 26.70 -16.20 -77.93
N HIS A 110 26.73 -14.99 -77.38
CA HIS A 110 27.34 -14.72 -76.08
C HIS A 110 26.62 -15.44 -74.93
N SER A 111 25.29 -15.47 -74.89
CA SER A 111 24.53 -16.19 -73.87
C SER A 111 24.75 -17.71 -73.94
N PHE A 112 24.89 -18.30 -75.12
CA PHE A 112 25.24 -19.73 -75.28
C PHE A 112 26.66 -20.03 -74.81
N ILE A 113 27.63 -19.17 -75.18
CA ILE A 113 29.03 -19.31 -74.74
C ILE A 113 29.16 -19.13 -73.21
N THR A 114 28.42 -18.16 -72.64
CA THR A 114 28.46 -17.88 -71.20
C THR A 114 27.64 -18.89 -70.39
N GLY A 115 26.56 -19.41 -70.96
CA GLY A 115 25.71 -20.45 -70.38
C GLY A 115 26.36 -21.84 -70.38
N GLN A 116 27.29 -22.10 -71.28
CA GLN A 116 28.24 -23.22 -71.18
C GLN A 116 29.36 -22.90 -70.18
N LYS A 117 29.01 -22.67 -68.92
CA LYS A 117 29.97 -22.93 -67.84
C LYS A 117 30.26 -24.44 -67.85
N PRO A 118 31.53 -24.89 -67.65
CA PRO A 118 31.83 -26.31 -67.59
C PRO A 118 30.89 -26.96 -66.57
N GLU A 119 30.26 -28.09 -66.90
CA GLU A 119 29.27 -28.79 -66.05
C GLU A 119 29.79 -29.02 -64.61
N LYS A 120 31.12 -29.20 -64.49
CA LYS A 120 31.86 -29.28 -63.21
C LYS A 120 31.78 -28.02 -62.35
N THR A 121 31.70 -26.84 -62.94
CA THR A 121 31.67 -25.53 -62.24
C THR A 121 30.28 -25.23 -61.72
N GLN A 122 29.24 -25.47 -62.53
CA GLN A 122 27.83 -25.34 -62.10
C GLN A 122 27.51 -26.34 -60.99
N GLN A 123 27.88 -27.61 -61.14
CA GLN A 123 27.73 -28.62 -60.08
C GLN A 123 28.50 -28.27 -58.80
N LYS A 124 29.61 -27.54 -58.89
CA LYS A 124 30.40 -27.10 -57.73
C LYS A 124 29.71 -25.94 -57.00
N GLU A 125 29.19 -24.95 -57.74
CA GLU A 125 28.41 -23.84 -57.20
C GLU A 125 27.12 -24.34 -56.53
N ASP A 126 26.37 -25.23 -57.17
CA ASP A 126 25.13 -25.81 -56.62
C ASP A 126 25.39 -26.69 -55.38
N ARG A 127 26.49 -27.46 -55.37
CA ARG A 127 26.93 -28.22 -54.18
C ARG A 127 27.33 -27.30 -53.04
N GLU A 128 27.95 -26.16 -53.33
CA GLU A 128 28.30 -25.18 -52.31
C GLU A 128 27.07 -24.48 -51.73
N GLN A 129 26.10 -24.12 -52.58
CA GLN A 129 24.84 -23.53 -52.17
C GLN A 129 24.01 -24.50 -51.32
N SER A 130 23.86 -25.76 -51.76
CA SER A 130 23.17 -26.80 -50.98
C SER A 130 23.84 -27.06 -49.62
N ARG A 131 25.18 -26.96 -49.53
CA ARG A 131 25.90 -27.04 -48.25
C ARG A 131 25.60 -25.84 -47.34
N LYS A 132 25.52 -24.62 -47.90
CA LYS A 132 25.15 -23.40 -47.15
C LYS A 132 23.71 -23.48 -46.64
N ASP A 133 22.78 -23.92 -47.48
CA ASP A 133 21.37 -24.07 -47.11
C ASP A 133 21.17 -25.14 -46.05
N LYS A 134 21.84 -26.30 -46.16
CA LYS A 134 21.83 -27.33 -45.10
C LYS A 134 22.35 -26.81 -43.77
N LYS A 135 23.44 -26.02 -43.77
CA LYS A 135 23.94 -25.38 -42.55
C LYS A 135 22.91 -24.40 -41.98
N ARG A 136 22.27 -23.60 -42.84
CA ARG A 136 21.25 -22.64 -42.41
C ARG A 136 20.02 -23.31 -41.82
N ILE A 137 19.54 -24.40 -42.41
CA ILE A 137 18.43 -25.19 -41.88
C ILE A 137 18.79 -25.77 -40.51
N GLN A 138 19.99 -26.34 -40.36
CA GLN A 138 20.45 -26.86 -39.06
C GLN A 138 20.56 -25.76 -37.98
N GLU A 139 21.01 -24.55 -38.35
CA GLU A 139 21.01 -23.40 -37.44
C GLU A 139 19.59 -22.99 -37.03
N LEU A 140 18.68 -22.86 -38.00
CA LEU A 140 17.28 -22.49 -37.74
C LEU A 140 16.57 -23.54 -36.88
N GLU A 141 16.76 -24.83 -37.14
CA GLU A 141 16.21 -25.90 -36.30
C GLU A 141 16.78 -25.87 -34.86
N ARG A 142 18.06 -25.54 -34.69
CA ARG A 142 18.65 -25.36 -33.35
C ARG A 142 18.05 -24.16 -32.64
N GLU A 143 17.82 -23.06 -33.36
CA GLU A 143 17.20 -21.86 -32.81
C GLU A 143 15.74 -22.12 -32.42
N LEU A 144 14.98 -22.80 -33.28
CA LEU A 144 13.59 -23.18 -33.03
C LEU A 144 13.47 -24.08 -31.80
N ARG A 145 14.30 -25.13 -31.69
CA ARG A 145 14.37 -25.97 -30.49
C ARG A 145 14.71 -25.19 -29.22
N ARG A 146 15.58 -24.18 -29.31
CA ARG A 146 15.91 -23.31 -28.16
C ARG A 146 14.71 -22.44 -27.76
N LYS A 147 14.01 -21.85 -28.73
CA LYS A 147 12.83 -21.01 -28.50
C LYS A 147 11.67 -21.83 -27.93
N ASP A 148 11.38 -23.00 -28.49
CA ASP A 148 10.32 -23.88 -27.99
C ASP A 148 10.58 -24.33 -26.55
N LYS A 149 11.84 -24.66 -26.22
CA LYS A 149 12.23 -25.00 -24.84
C LYS A 149 12.05 -23.82 -23.89
N ALA A 150 12.38 -22.60 -24.32
CA ALA A 150 12.16 -21.40 -23.52
C ALA A 150 10.67 -21.11 -23.33
N LEU A 151 9.86 -21.27 -24.38
CA LEU A 151 8.41 -21.11 -24.31
C LEU A 151 7.77 -22.13 -23.35
N ALA A 152 8.14 -23.41 -23.45
CA ALA A 152 7.69 -24.45 -22.54
C ALA A 152 8.06 -24.14 -21.08
N GLU A 153 9.31 -23.70 -20.82
CA GLU A 153 9.74 -23.28 -19.48
C GLU A 153 8.89 -22.10 -18.96
N THR A 154 8.63 -21.08 -19.78
CA THR A 154 7.78 -19.95 -19.36
C THR A 154 6.32 -20.33 -19.10
N ALA A 155 5.75 -21.21 -19.93
CA ALA A 155 4.37 -21.67 -19.77
C ALA A 155 4.20 -22.47 -18.47
N ALA A 156 5.11 -23.41 -18.22
CA ALA A 156 5.13 -24.23 -17.02
C ALA A 156 5.27 -23.37 -15.74
N LEU A 157 6.15 -22.35 -15.76
CA LEU A 157 6.32 -21.43 -14.62
C LEU A 157 5.07 -20.57 -14.36
N LEU A 158 4.39 -20.09 -15.41
CA LEU A 158 3.16 -19.32 -15.26
C LEU A 158 2.02 -20.14 -14.64
N VAL A 159 1.87 -21.41 -15.04
CA VAL A 159 0.89 -22.33 -14.44
C VAL A 159 1.24 -22.60 -12.98
N LEU A 160 2.52 -22.86 -12.70
CA LEU A 160 3.04 -23.12 -11.36
C LEU A 160 2.87 -21.91 -10.43
N ARG A 161 2.90 -20.67 -10.95
CA ARG A 161 2.65 -19.48 -10.13
C ARG A 161 1.18 -19.32 -9.76
N LYS A 162 0.27 -19.57 -10.71
CA LYS A 162 -1.18 -19.35 -10.53
C LYS A 162 -1.85 -20.37 -9.61
N LYS A 163 -1.49 -21.66 -9.72
CA LYS A 163 -2.14 -22.74 -8.95
C LYS A 163 -1.97 -22.58 -7.41
N PRO A 164 -0.75 -22.41 -6.87
CA PRO A 164 -0.53 -22.21 -5.44
C PRO A 164 -1.11 -20.90 -4.94
N GLN A 165 -0.97 -19.80 -5.68
CA GLN A 165 -1.48 -18.49 -5.24
C GLN A 165 -3.01 -18.51 -5.07
N ARG A 166 -3.73 -19.22 -5.95
CA ARG A 166 -5.19 -19.35 -5.86
C ARG A 166 -5.65 -20.25 -4.70
N LEU A 167 -4.91 -21.32 -4.40
CA LEU A 167 -5.35 -22.35 -3.45
C LEU A 167 -4.76 -22.19 -2.04
N LEU A 168 -3.56 -21.62 -1.94
CA LEU A 168 -2.79 -21.51 -0.69
C LEU A 168 -2.46 -20.05 -0.31
N GLY A 169 -2.80 -19.08 -1.17
CA GLY A 169 -2.48 -17.66 -0.97
C GLY A 169 -1.00 -17.32 -1.19
N ASP A 170 -0.62 -16.09 -0.83
CA ASP A 170 0.76 -15.63 -0.92
C ASP A 170 1.62 -16.25 0.19
N ARG A 171 2.57 -17.11 -0.21
CA ARG A 171 3.47 -17.78 0.73
C ARG A 171 4.66 -16.89 1.07
N ARG A 172 5.16 -17.01 2.30
CA ARG A 172 6.40 -16.36 2.73
C ARG A 172 7.48 -17.38 3.01
N ARG A 173 8.73 -17.01 2.73
CA ARG A 173 9.90 -17.81 3.08
C ARG A 173 9.88 -18.14 4.58
N GLY A 174 9.94 -19.43 4.91
CA GLY A 174 10.01 -19.92 6.29
C GLY A 174 8.66 -20.24 6.94
N GLN A 175 7.54 -20.05 6.23
CA GLN A 175 6.20 -20.45 6.68
C GLN A 175 6.11 -21.96 6.95
N LEU A 176 5.42 -22.32 8.04
CA LEU A 176 5.16 -23.72 8.39
C LEU A 176 4.24 -24.33 7.32
N THR A 177 4.62 -25.49 6.78
CA THR A 177 3.89 -26.14 5.68
C THR A 177 3.32 -27.46 6.18
N SER A 178 1.99 -27.58 6.18
CA SER A 178 1.30 -28.81 6.56
C SER A 178 1.64 -29.97 5.60
N LEU A 179 1.44 -31.22 6.02
CA LEU A 179 1.71 -32.38 5.17
C LEU A 179 0.88 -32.37 3.86
N PRO A 180 -0.44 -32.07 3.87
CA PRO A 180 -1.23 -31.97 2.65
C PRO A 180 -0.70 -30.89 1.68
N GLU A 181 -0.30 -29.74 2.20
CA GLU A 181 0.30 -28.67 1.38
C GLU A 181 1.63 -29.08 0.76
N ARG A 182 2.49 -29.81 1.49
CA ARG A 182 3.76 -30.30 0.95
C ARG A 182 3.54 -31.21 -0.25
N LEU A 183 2.58 -32.13 -0.15
CA LEU A 183 2.23 -33.06 -1.22
C LEU A 183 1.76 -32.31 -2.47
N LEU A 184 0.85 -31.34 -2.32
CA LEU A 184 0.37 -30.51 -3.44
C LEU A 184 1.50 -29.72 -4.10
N LEU A 185 2.38 -29.12 -3.30
CA LEU A 185 3.51 -28.34 -3.83
C LEU A 185 4.51 -29.22 -4.58
N ILE A 186 4.79 -30.42 -4.08
CA ILE A 186 5.68 -31.38 -4.73
C ILE A 186 5.07 -31.86 -6.04
N ASP A 187 3.77 -32.19 -6.04
CA ASP A 187 3.04 -32.57 -7.25
C ASP A 187 3.14 -31.49 -8.32
N TRP A 188 2.77 -30.24 -8.00
CA TRP A 188 2.84 -29.13 -8.96
C TRP A 188 4.27 -28.83 -9.43
N LEU A 189 5.27 -28.95 -8.56
CA LEU A 189 6.68 -28.81 -8.94
C LEU A 189 7.11 -29.91 -9.91
N ASN A 190 6.71 -31.15 -9.67
CA ASN A 190 7.01 -32.28 -10.55
C ASN A 190 6.31 -32.12 -11.90
N THR A 191 5.06 -31.68 -11.92
CA THR A 191 4.33 -31.36 -13.16
C THR A 191 5.06 -30.27 -13.95
N ALA A 192 5.43 -29.15 -13.31
CA ALA A 192 6.12 -28.05 -13.98
C ALA A 192 7.49 -28.47 -14.54
N VAL A 193 8.22 -29.32 -13.82
CA VAL A 193 9.51 -29.86 -14.31
C VAL A 193 9.30 -30.81 -15.49
N ALA A 194 8.26 -31.65 -15.47
CA ALA A 194 7.90 -32.51 -16.59
C ALA A 194 7.47 -31.71 -17.83
N GLU A 195 6.82 -30.56 -17.65
CA GLU A 195 6.45 -29.61 -18.71
C GLU A 195 7.65 -28.77 -19.24
N GLY A 196 8.85 -28.96 -18.68
CA GLY A 196 10.08 -28.36 -19.19
C GLY A 196 10.67 -27.23 -18.34
N ALA A 197 10.09 -26.90 -17.18
CA ALA A 197 10.67 -25.92 -16.28
C ALA A 197 11.95 -26.45 -15.59
N ARG A 198 12.95 -25.59 -15.41
CA ARG A 198 14.10 -25.94 -14.57
C ARG A 198 13.68 -25.98 -13.11
N LYS A 199 14.04 -27.05 -12.39
CA LYS A 199 13.74 -27.26 -10.97
C LYS A 199 14.05 -26.04 -10.08
N ALA A 200 15.18 -25.37 -10.31
CA ALA A 200 15.56 -24.18 -9.55
C ALA A 200 14.64 -22.97 -9.80
N ARG A 201 14.21 -22.75 -11.05
CA ARG A 201 13.27 -21.69 -11.43
C ARG A 201 11.87 -21.98 -10.88
N ALA A 202 11.43 -23.23 -11.01
CA ALA A 202 10.15 -23.68 -10.46
C ALA A 202 10.06 -23.47 -8.94
N CYS A 203 11.13 -23.76 -8.20
CA CYS A 203 11.20 -23.48 -6.77
C CYS A 203 11.12 -21.97 -6.43
N GLN A 204 11.75 -21.11 -7.25
CA GLN A 204 11.73 -19.65 -7.05
C GLN A 204 10.32 -19.06 -7.17
N GLU A 205 9.51 -19.53 -8.13
CA GLU A 205 8.14 -19.02 -8.34
C GLU A 205 7.18 -19.25 -7.16
N ILE A 206 7.50 -20.21 -6.28
CA ILE A 206 6.67 -20.58 -5.12
C ILE A 206 7.35 -20.24 -3.77
N ASP A 207 8.39 -19.39 -3.80
CA ASP A 207 9.19 -18.98 -2.64
C ASP A 207 9.76 -20.17 -1.82
N LEU A 208 10.07 -21.28 -2.49
CA LEU A 208 10.67 -22.46 -1.89
C LEU A 208 12.15 -22.55 -2.26
N SER A 209 13.00 -22.92 -1.29
CA SER A 209 14.42 -23.17 -1.61
C SER A 209 14.59 -24.57 -2.22
N LEU A 210 15.47 -24.72 -3.21
CA LEU A 210 15.80 -26.03 -3.80
C LEU A 210 16.24 -27.05 -2.73
N ARG A 211 16.99 -26.60 -1.72
CA ARG A 211 17.42 -27.44 -0.58
C ARG A 211 16.24 -27.91 0.26
N THR A 212 15.20 -27.09 0.42
CA THR A 212 13.98 -27.47 1.15
C THR A 212 13.25 -28.56 0.40
N LEU A 213 13.08 -28.42 -0.91
CA LEU A 213 12.47 -29.46 -1.75
C LEU A 213 13.26 -30.76 -1.68
N GLN A 214 14.58 -30.70 -1.83
CA GLN A 214 15.46 -31.88 -1.71
C GLN A 214 15.30 -32.58 -0.36
N ARG A 215 15.20 -31.83 0.74
CA ARG A 215 14.95 -32.40 2.09
C ARG A 215 13.58 -33.04 2.20
N TRP A 216 12.55 -32.46 1.57
CA TRP A 216 11.21 -33.06 1.55
C TRP A 216 11.17 -34.37 0.76
N THR A 217 12.00 -34.50 -0.29
CA THR A 217 12.08 -35.66 -1.17
C THR A 217 13.24 -36.60 -0.84
N GLN A 218 13.93 -36.42 0.30
CA GLN A 218 15.12 -37.23 0.66
C GLN A 218 14.74 -38.63 1.17
N THR A 219 13.52 -38.79 1.68
CA THR A 219 12.97 -40.06 2.16
C THR A 219 11.71 -40.39 1.38
N ASP A 220 11.49 -41.66 1.03
CA ASP A 220 10.30 -42.13 0.30
C ASP A 220 8.98 -41.86 1.06
N VAL A 221 9.07 -41.65 2.37
CA VAL A 221 7.92 -41.23 3.20
C VAL A 221 7.96 -39.72 3.41
N PHE A 222 6.94 -39.02 2.91
CA PHE A 222 6.76 -37.59 3.16
C PHE A 222 6.43 -37.35 4.64
N LYS A 223 7.33 -36.65 5.34
CA LYS A 223 7.16 -36.29 6.75
C LYS A 223 6.52 -34.91 6.89
N ALA A 224 5.66 -34.76 7.90
CA ALA A 224 5.10 -33.48 8.29
C ALA A 224 6.19 -32.49 8.76
N ASP A 225 5.81 -31.23 8.97
CA ASP A 225 6.73 -30.25 9.54
C ASP A 225 7.07 -30.61 10.99
N ALA A 226 8.31 -31.00 11.22
CA ALA A 226 8.79 -31.43 12.51
C ALA A 226 9.24 -30.26 13.41
N ARG A 227 9.14 -29.00 12.96
CA ARG A 227 9.58 -27.84 13.77
C ARG A 227 8.90 -27.73 15.14
N THR A 228 7.69 -28.26 15.27
CA THR A 228 6.90 -28.31 16.50
C THR A 228 7.13 -29.57 17.34
N THR A 229 7.56 -30.68 16.72
CA THR A 229 7.70 -31.99 17.38
C THR A 229 9.15 -32.43 17.59
N VAL A 230 10.12 -31.74 16.98
CA VAL A 230 11.55 -32.01 17.17
C VAL A 230 11.94 -31.67 18.60
N THR A 231 12.43 -32.69 19.32
CA THR A 231 13.15 -32.53 20.57
C THR A 231 14.45 -31.78 20.29
N ARG A 232 14.53 -30.53 20.74
CA ARG A 232 15.74 -29.72 20.62
C ARG A 232 16.64 -30.01 21.83
N PRO A 233 17.97 -30.08 21.66
CA PRO A 233 18.87 -30.19 22.79
C PRO A 233 18.68 -28.99 23.72
N THR A 234 18.81 -29.23 25.03
CA THR A 234 18.83 -28.15 26.01
C THR A 234 19.99 -27.21 25.69
N PRO A 235 19.76 -25.89 25.70
CA PRO A 235 20.83 -24.95 25.39
C PRO A 235 21.88 -24.98 26.51
N SER A 236 23.16 -24.81 26.16
CA SER A 236 24.29 -24.91 27.10
C SER A 236 24.26 -23.89 28.25
N ASN A 237 23.51 -22.80 28.09
CA ASN A 237 23.32 -21.76 29.09
C ASN A 237 22.08 -21.98 29.99
N ALA A 238 21.41 -23.14 29.88
CA ALA A 238 20.32 -23.48 30.78
C ALA A 238 20.87 -23.80 32.18
N LEU A 239 20.31 -23.15 33.21
CA LEU A 239 20.57 -23.52 34.59
C LEU A 239 20.18 -24.97 34.85
N SER A 240 21.08 -25.70 35.50
CA SER A 240 20.85 -27.01 36.07
C SER A 240 19.78 -26.97 37.17
N ASP A 241 19.21 -28.12 37.50
CA ASP A 241 18.20 -28.21 38.57
C ASP A 241 18.79 -27.85 39.94
N VAL A 242 20.07 -28.12 40.17
CA VAL A 242 20.79 -27.74 41.39
C VAL A 242 20.86 -26.22 41.53
N GLU A 243 21.25 -25.51 40.47
CA GLU A 243 21.33 -24.04 40.49
C GLU A 243 19.94 -23.39 40.64
N ARG A 244 18.91 -23.97 40.02
CA ARG A 244 17.53 -23.53 40.19
C ARG A 244 17.08 -23.70 41.64
N GLN A 245 17.39 -24.84 42.25
CA GLN A 245 17.04 -25.09 43.65
C GLN A 245 17.81 -24.17 44.59
N ALA A 246 19.07 -23.85 44.31
CA ALA A 246 19.85 -22.87 45.07
C ALA A 246 19.16 -21.48 45.07
N ILE A 247 18.68 -21.02 43.91
CA ILE A 247 17.91 -19.77 43.79
C ILE A 247 16.63 -19.81 44.64
N ILE A 248 15.87 -20.92 44.58
CA ILE A 248 14.62 -21.08 45.33
C ILE A 248 14.89 -21.09 46.84
N THR A 249 15.87 -21.86 47.29
CA THR A 249 16.25 -21.95 48.70
C THR A 249 16.68 -20.59 49.23
N LEU A 250 17.51 -19.87 48.48
CA LEU A 250 17.93 -18.52 48.85
C LEU A 250 16.75 -17.55 48.96
N CYS A 251 15.86 -17.51 47.96
CA CYS A 251 14.69 -16.62 47.95
C CYS A 251 13.67 -16.92 49.05
N ASN A 252 13.75 -18.10 49.67
CA ASN A 252 12.88 -18.51 50.79
C ASN A 252 13.59 -18.48 52.14
N SER A 253 14.88 -18.13 52.18
CA SER A 253 15.59 -17.91 53.44
C SER A 253 14.99 -16.72 54.21
N PRO A 254 15.06 -16.70 55.55
CA PRO A 254 14.48 -15.63 56.36
C PRO A 254 14.96 -14.22 55.97
N GLU A 255 16.22 -14.10 55.56
CA GLU A 255 16.84 -12.84 55.15
C GLU A 255 16.23 -12.25 53.87
N TYR A 256 15.90 -13.11 52.88
CA TYR A 256 15.47 -12.68 51.55
C TYR A 256 13.98 -12.93 51.27
N ALA A 257 13.26 -13.69 52.12
CA ALA A 257 11.87 -14.10 51.90
C ALA A 257 10.89 -12.94 51.66
N HIS A 258 11.14 -11.78 52.29
CA HIS A 258 10.29 -10.59 52.20
C HIS A 258 10.68 -9.66 51.04
N LEU A 259 11.81 -9.90 50.36
CA LEU A 259 12.36 -9.03 49.32
C LEU A 259 12.00 -9.51 47.91
N PRO A 260 11.84 -8.59 46.94
CA PRO A 260 11.73 -8.95 45.53
C PRO A 260 13.11 -9.30 44.93
N PRO A 261 13.17 -10.10 43.84
CA PRO A 261 14.43 -10.38 43.14
C PRO A 261 15.26 -9.15 42.75
N SER A 262 14.62 -8.02 42.44
CA SER A 262 15.29 -6.75 42.16
C SER A 262 16.06 -6.15 43.34
N GLN A 263 15.82 -6.64 44.55
CA GLN A 263 16.58 -6.27 45.76
C GLN A 263 17.54 -7.39 46.18
N ILE A 264 17.17 -8.65 45.94
CA ILE A 264 18.00 -9.81 46.29
C ILE A 264 19.26 -9.85 45.44
N VAL A 265 19.15 -9.70 44.11
CA VAL A 265 20.31 -9.84 43.20
C VAL A 265 21.40 -8.78 43.47
N PRO A 266 21.09 -7.47 43.64
CA PRO A 266 22.10 -6.49 44.03
C PRO A 266 22.76 -6.79 45.38
N ARG A 267 21.98 -7.20 46.41
CA ARG A 267 22.55 -7.54 47.73
C ARG A 267 23.50 -8.72 47.68
N LEU A 268 23.22 -9.73 46.86
CA LEU A 268 24.14 -10.84 46.63
C LEU A 268 25.41 -10.35 45.93
N ALA A 269 25.28 -9.47 44.95
CA ALA A 269 26.42 -8.90 44.25
C ALA A 269 27.32 -8.08 45.19
N ASP A 270 26.73 -7.31 46.12
CA ASP A 270 27.45 -6.58 47.17
C ASP A 270 28.22 -7.54 48.10
N GLN A 271 27.73 -8.76 48.29
CA GLN A 271 28.36 -9.85 49.04
C GLN A 271 29.35 -10.69 48.19
N GLY A 272 29.58 -10.32 46.93
CA GLY A 272 30.45 -11.06 46.00
C GLY A 272 29.86 -12.38 45.49
N CYS A 273 28.55 -12.60 45.66
CA CYS A 273 27.86 -13.82 45.25
C CYS A 273 27.02 -13.57 43.99
N TYR A 274 27.15 -14.44 42.98
CA TYR A 274 26.33 -14.40 41.77
C TYR A 274 25.75 -15.77 41.44
N LEU A 275 24.42 -15.87 41.42
CA LEU A 275 23.71 -17.09 41.00
C LEU A 275 23.15 -16.96 39.59
N ALA A 276 22.43 -15.87 39.29
CA ALA A 276 21.84 -15.59 37.99
C ALA A 276 21.30 -14.15 37.90
N SER A 277 20.95 -13.71 36.69
CA SER A 277 20.28 -12.42 36.46
C SER A 277 18.91 -12.32 37.14
N GLU A 278 18.45 -11.09 37.39
CA GLU A 278 17.12 -10.81 37.93
C GLU A 278 15.99 -11.46 37.11
N ALA A 279 16.07 -11.38 35.78
CA ALA A 279 15.09 -12.00 34.89
C ALA A 279 15.04 -13.52 35.08
N THR A 280 16.19 -14.15 35.33
CA THR A 280 16.28 -15.59 35.61
C THR A 280 15.65 -15.92 36.96
N PHE A 281 15.89 -15.12 38.01
CA PHE A 281 15.23 -15.29 39.32
C PHE A 281 13.71 -15.23 39.18
N TYR A 282 13.17 -14.24 38.48
CA TYR A 282 11.72 -14.15 38.24
C TYR A 282 11.18 -15.36 37.47
N ARG A 283 11.92 -15.87 36.48
CA ARG A 283 11.53 -17.05 35.70
C ARG A 283 11.50 -18.32 36.56
N VAL A 284 12.52 -18.52 37.41
CA VAL A 284 12.61 -19.67 38.32
C VAL A 284 11.49 -19.62 39.37
N LEU A 285 11.28 -18.45 40.02
CA LEU A 285 10.20 -18.28 41.00
C LEU A 285 8.81 -18.45 40.37
N ARG A 286 8.61 -18.00 39.13
CA ARG A 286 7.35 -18.24 38.40
C ARG A 286 7.12 -19.72 38.15
N ALA A 287 8.14 -20.44 37.69
CA ALA A 287 8.05 -21.88 37.45
C ALA A 287 7.77 -22.66 38.75
N ALA A 288 8.30 -22.19 39.88
CA ALA A 288 8.03 -22.75 41.21
C ALA A 288 6.72 -22.27 41.85
N GLY A 289 5.91 -21.43 41.18
CA GLY A 289 4.66 -20.88 41.72
C GLY A 289 4.84 -19.84 42.84
N GLN A 290 6.07 -19.38 43.10
CA GLN A 290 6.44 -18.46 44.19
C GLN A 290 6.51 -16.98 43.76
N GLN A 291 5.99 -16.64 42.59
CA GLN A 291 5.85 -15.25 42.11
C GLN A 291 4.60 -14.58 42.71
N GLN A 292 4.50 -14.59 44.05
CA GLN A 292 3.43 -13.92 44.78
C GLN A 292 3.88 -12.56 45.31
N ARG A 293 2.93 -11.69 45.65
CA ARG A 293 3.24 -10.41 46.29
C ARG A 293 3.75 -10.66 47.71
N ARG A 294 4.97 -10.23 47.99
CA ARG A 294 5.66 -10.41 49.28
C ARG A 294 5.44 -9.26 50.29
N GLY A 295 4.59 -8.28 49.96
CA GLY A 295 4.33 -7.09 50.77
C GLY A 295 2.86 -6.89 51.20
N ARG A 296 2.63 -5.96 52.13
CA ARG A 296 1.30 -5.67 52.75
C ARG A 296 0.32 -4.90 51.85
N SER A 297 0.69 -4.53 50.63
CA SER A 297 -0.17 -3.78 49.72
C SER A 297 -1.42 -4.57 49.35
N GLN A 298 -2.60 -3.95 49.49
CA GLN A 298 -3.86 -4.55 49.04
C GLN A 298 -3.81 -4.94 47.55
N ARG A 299 -4.57 -5.98 47.19
CA ARG A 299 -4.74 -6.39 45.79
C ARG A 299 -5.38 -5.23 45.01
N PRO A 300 -4.91 -4.91 43.78
CA PRO A 300 -5.53 -3.87 42.97
C PRO A 300 -6.97 -4.27 42.68
N ARG A 301 -7.93 -3.43 43.07
CA ARG A 301 -9.34 -3.64 42.72
C ARG A 301 -9.52 -3.31 41.24
N ARG A 302 -10.12 -4.24 40.49
CA ARG A 302 -10.59 -3.96 39.13
C ARG A 302 -11.90 -3.18 39.26
N TYR A 303 -11.85 -1.89 38.94
CA TYR A 303 -13.04 -1.06 38.81
C TYR A 303 -13.61 -1.23 37.40
N ALA A 304 -14.94 -1.13 37.26
CA ALA A 304 -15.59 -1.08 35.96
C ALA A 304 -15.06 0.09 35.13
N ALA A 305 -15.12 -0.06 33.80
CA ALA A 305 -14.78 0.99 32.85
C ALA A 305 -15.68 2.22 33.12
N PRO A 306 -15.13 3.44 33.04
CA PRO A 306 -15.90 4.66 33.24
C PRO A 306 -17.01 4.80 32.20
N THR A 307 -18.10 5.48 32.55
CA THR A 307 -19.14 5.87 31.58
C THR A 307 -18.52 6.87 30.59
N THR A 308 -18.45 6.48 29.32
CA THR A 308 -17.84 7.29 28.27
C THR A 308 -18.90 8.05 27.52
N HIS A 309 -18.97 9.37 27.74
CA HIS A 309 -19.73 10.27 26.89
C HIS A 309 -18.83 10.82 25.77
N ALA A 310 -19.42 11.01 24.59
CA ALA A 310 -18.75 11.52 23.40
C ALA A 310 -19.38 12.85 22.98
N ALA A 311 -18.57 13.91 22.92
CA ALA A 311 -18.97 15.20 22.39
C ALA A 311 -18.45 15.35 20.96
N LYS A 312 -19.39 15.49 20.01
CA LYS A 312 -19.12 15.75 18.58
C LYS A 312 -19.24 17.22 18.22
N ALA A 313 -19.96 17.98 19.03
CA ALA A 313 -20.22 19.40 18.87
C ALA A 313 -20.17 20.11 20.24
N PRO A 314 -20.10 21.46 20.27
CA PRO A 314 -20.22 22.23 21.51
C PRO A 314 -21.54 21.95 22.22
N ASN A 315 -21.56 22.12 23.55
CA ASN A 315 -22.78 22.03 24.38
C ASN A 315 -23.46 20.65 24.42
N GLN A 316 -22.71 19.58 24.14
CA GLN A 316 -23.19 18.20 24.30
C GLN A 316 -22.74 17.56 25.61
N VAL A 317 -21.52 17.87 26.06
CA VAL A 317 -20.97 17.35 27.32
C VAL A 317 -20.19 18.44 28.02
N TRP A 318 -20.66 18.83 29.19
CA TRP A 318 -19.96 19.76 30.07
C TRP A 318 -19.29 18.99 31.21
N SER A 319 -18.09 19.40 31.55
CA SER A 319 -17.36 19.00 32.74
C SER A 319 -17.51 20.12 33.76
N TRP A 320 -17.83 19.79 35.00
CA TRP A 320 -17.92 20.80 36.06
C TRP A 320 -17.19 20.38 37.31
N ASP A 321 -16.62 21.36 38.00
CA ASP A 321 -15.88 21.17 39.24
C ASP A 321 -15.77 22.46 40.06
N ILE A 322 -15.38 22.31 41.33
CA ILE A 322 -15.12 23.41 42.25
C ILE A 322 -13.66 23.39 42.66
N THR A 323 -13.01 24.56 42.64
CA THR A 323 -11.65 24.69 43.16
C THR A 323 -11.54 25.79 44.21
N TYR A 324 -10.64 25.58 45.17
CA TYR A 324 -10.37 26.56 46.22
C TYR A 324 -9.41 27.63 45.70
N LEU A 325 -9.78 28.88 45.97
CA LEU A 325 -8.97 30.08 45.79
C LEU A 325 -8.49 30.54 47.18
N PRO A 326 -7.18 30.78 47.37
CA PRO A 326 -6.63 31.21 48.65
C PRO A 326 -7.12 32.60 49.04
N SER A 327 -7.36 32.81 50.34
CA SER A 327 -7.55 34.14 50.93
C SER A 327 -6.37 34.48 51.86
N PRO A 328 -6.17 35.76 52.23
CA PRO A 328 -5.16 36.17 53.20
C PRO A 328 -5.30 35.49 54.56
N ILE A 329 -6.51 35.01 54.90
CA ILE A 329 -6.79 34.34 56.15
C ILE A 329 -6.58 32.83 55.96
N ARG A 330 -5.59 32.28 56.65
CA ARG A 330 -5.31 30.83 56.64
C ARG A 330 -6.56 30.04 57.02
N GLY A 331 -6.91 29.06 56.19
CA GLY A 331 -8.09 28.21 56.39
C GLY A 331 -9.40 28.78 55.86
N LYS A 332 -9.44 30.06 55.43
CA LYS A 332 -10.57 30.64 54.70
C LYS A 332 -10.28 30.64 53.21
N TYR A 333 -11.22 30.17 52.42
CA TYR A 333 -11.09 30.05 50.96
C TYR A 333 -12.31 30.67 50.27
N TYR A 334 -12.10 31.11 49.03
CA TYR A 334 -13.19 31.33 48.10
C TYR A 334 -13.31 30.12 47.18
N TYR A 335 -14.53 29.86 46.70
CA TYR A 335 -14.87 28.68 45.92
C TYR A 335 -15.21 29.12 44.51
N LEU A 336 -14.35 28.73 43.56
CA LEU A 336 -14.59 28.93 42.14
C LEU A 336 -15.36 27.73 41.59
N TYR A 337 -16.60 28.00 41.20
CA TYR A 337 -17.43 27.06 40.47
C TYR A 337 -17.12 27.21 38.99
N LEU A 338 -16.88 26.10 38.30
CA LEU A 338 -16.48 26.13 36.90
C LEU A 338 -17.22 25.05 36.11
N ILE A 339 -17.68 25.43 34.91
CA ILE A 339 -18.30 24.58 33.91
C ILE A 339 -17.52 24.79 32.61
N GLU A 340 -16.92 23.71 32.10
CA GLU A 340 -16.15 23.66 30.86
C GLU A 340 -16.85 22.77 29.84
N ASP A 341 -17.02 23.24 28.60
CA ASP A 341 -17.42 22.40 27.48
C ASP A 341 -16.25 21.54 27.01
N ILE A 342 -16.37 20.20 27.10
CA ILE A 342 -15.22 19.31 26.84
C ILE A 342 -14.80 19.33 25.37
N TYR A 343 -15.73 19.61 24.46
CA TYR A 343 -15.48 19.68 23.03
C TYR A 343 -14.58 20.87 22.70
N SER A 344 -15.01 22.08 23.04
CA SER A 344 -14.28 23.31 22.71
C SER A 344 -13.21 23.69 23.72
N ARG A 345 -13.24 23.14 24.94
CA ARG A 345 -12.45 23.56 26.12
C ARG A 345 -12.83 24.95 26.63
N LYS A 346 -13.98 25.49 26.22
CA LYS A 346 -14.47 26.81 26.64
C LYS A 346 -15.02 26.72 28.05
N ALA A 347 -14.62 27.66 28.91
CA ALA A 347 -15.28 27.88 30.19
C ALA A 347 -16.63 28.56 29.91
N VAL A 348 -17.71 27.77 29.87
CA VAL A 348 -19.07 28.22 29.53
C VAL A 348 -19.78 28.85 30.72
N GLY A 349 -19.39 28.48 31.94
CA GLY A 349 -19.96 29.01 33.17
C GLY A 349 -18.93 29.05 34.27
N TRP A 350 -18.84 30.16 35.00
CA TRP A 350 -18.01 30.26 36.18
C TRP A 350 -18.55 31.30 37.15
N GLU A 351 -18.28 31.13 38.45
CA GLU A 351 -18.63 32.11 39.48
C GLU A 351 -17.81 31.85 40.75
N VAL A 352 -17.54 32.90 41.53
CA VAL A 352 -16.83 32.80 42.81
C VAL A 352 -17.75 33.10 43.98
N TYR A 353 -17.69 32.26 45.00
CA TYR A 353 -18.50 32.36 46.21
C TYR A 353 -17.68 32.14 47.49
N GLU A 354 -18.20 32.60 48.63
CA GLU A 354 -17.56 32.40 49.96
C GLU A 354 -17.86 31.05 50.61
N MET A 355 -18.83 30.31 50.09
CA MET A 355 -19.23 29.01 50.61
C MET A 355 -19.76 28.14 49.48
N GLU A 356 -19.62 26.83 49.66
CA GLU A 356 -20.21 25.86 48.77
C GLU A 356 -21.72 25.71 49.04
N SER A 357 -22.55 25.89 48.01
CA SER A 357 -23.98 25.62 48.06
C SER A 357 -24.48 25.03 46.73
N GLY A 358 -25.43 24.10 46.84
CA GLY A 358 -26.12 23.54 45.68
C GLY A 358 -27.04 24.53 44.97
N GLU A 359 -27.59 25.51 45.68
CA GLU A 359 -28.42 26.58 45.09
C GLU A 359 -27.57 27.48 44.19
N LYS A 360 -26.36 27.81 44.65
CA LYS A 360 -25.38 28.58 43.87
C LYS A 360 -24.94 27.80 42.62
N ALA A 361 -24.74 26.49 42.74
CA ALA A 361 -24.48 25.62 41.60
C ALA A 361 -25.63 25.64 40.58
N ALA A 362 -26.87 25.52 41.07
CA ALA A 362 -28.08 25.52 40.24
C ALA A 362 -28.27 26.85 39.50
N ALA A 363 -28.06 27.98 40.18
CA ALA A 363 -28.14 29.31 39.59
C ALA A 363 -27.05 29.55 38.53
N LEU A 364 -25.82 29.08 38.79
CA LEU A 364 -24.75 29.12 37.78
C LEU A 364 -25.10 28.26 36.57
N LEU A 365 -25.57 27.04 36.78
CA LEU A 365 -25.95 26.13 35.70
C LEU A 365 -27.04 26.75 34.81
N GLN A 366 -28.11 27.28 35.42
CA GLN A 366 -29.18 27.94 34.70
C GLN A 366 -28.67 29.13 33.86
N ARG A 367 -27.83 30.00 34.43
CA ARG A 367 -27.23 31.13 33.69
C ARG A 367 -26.35 30.65 32.53
N SER A 368 -25.62 29.56 32.72
CA SER A 368 -24.72 29.01 31.70
C SER A 368 -25.50 28.44 30.51
N VAL A 369 -26.59 27.71 30.78
CA VAL A 369 -27.49 27.19 29.73
C VAL A 369 -28.13 28.33 28.92
N ILE A 370 -28.58 29.38 29.61
CA ILE A 370 -29.16 30.56 28.96
C ILE A 370 -28.10 31.29 28.12
N GLY A 371 -26.90 31.49 28.68
CA GLY A 371 -25.80 32.18 28.01
C GLY A 371 -25.28 31.46 26.77
N GLU A 372 -25.26 30.12 26.80
CA GLU A 372 -24.88 29.28 25.66
C GLU A 372 -26.07 28.94 24.73
N GLN A 373 -27.27 29.43 25.05
CA GLN A 373 -28.50 29.23 24.27
C GLN A 373 -28.81 27.75 23.98
N CYS A 374 -28.48 26.86 24.93
CA CYS A 374 -28.60 25.41 24.77
C CYS A 374 -29.71 24.81 25.65
N LEU A 375 -30.77 25.58 25.91
CA LEU A 375 -31.91 25.10 26.69
C LEU A 375 -32.66 24.02 25.90
N HIS A 376 -32.99 22.90 26.56
CA HIS A 376 -33.66 21.72 25.95
C HIS A 376 -32.86 20.97 24.88
N GLU A 377 -31.60 21.34 24.64
CA GLU A 377 -30.65 20.51 23.89
C GLU A 377 -30.17 19.33 24.76
N PRO A 378 -29.92 18.15 24.19
CA PRO A 378 -29.40 17.00 24.95
C PRO A 378 -27.98 17.28 25.46
N LEU A 379 -27.89 17.79 26.69
CA LEU A 379 -26.66 18.13 27.37
C LEU A 379 -26.40 17.17 28.54
N VAL A 380 -25.18 16.63 28.59
CA VAL A 380 -24.69 15.86 29.73
C VAL A 380 -23.81 16.74 30.61
N LEU A 381 -24.11 16.81 31.90
CA LEU A 381 -23.24 17.47 32.88
C LEU A 381 -22.49 16.43 33.70
N HIS A 382 -21.19 16.34 33.49
CA HIS A 382 -20.30 15.43 34.21
C HIS A 382 -19.67 16.09 35.42
N SER A 383 -19.74 15.41 36.58
CA SER A 383 -19.23 15.88 37.86
C SER A 383 -18.45 14.79 38.59
N ASP A 384 -17.54 15.18 39.49
CA ASP A 384 -17.05 14.27 40.52
C ASP A 384 -18.13 14.07 41.64
N ASN A 385 -17.74 13.43 42.73
CA ASN A 385 -18.58 13.02 43.85
C ASN A 385 -18.53 13.98 45.05
N GLY A 386 -18.16 15.25 44.82
CA GLY A 386 -18.15 16.30 45.85
C GLY A 386 -19.52 16.52 46.49
N ALA A 387 -19.54 17.05 47.72
CA ALA A 387 -20.80 17.30 48.45
C ALA A 387 -21.75 18.24 47.68
N PRO A 388 -21.29 19.36 47.05
CA PRO A 388 -22.16 20.22 46.25
C PRO A 388 -22.71 19.53 44.99
N MET A 389 -21.96 18.57 44.43
CA MET A 389 -22.35 17.78 43.24
C MET A 389 -23.46 16.77 43.54
N LYS A 390 -23.66 16.45 44.83
CA LYS A 390 -24.70 15.53 45.31
C LYS A 390 -25.94 16.25 45.83
N SER A 391 -25.99 17.58 45.75
CA SER A 391 -27.15 18.33 46.22
C SER A 391 -28.40 17.94 45.44
N VAL A 392 -29.51 17.75 46.17
CA VAL A 392 -30.82 17.49 45.60
C VAL A 392 -31.26 18.68 44.76
N THR A 393 -31.01 19.91 45.23
CA THR A 393 -31.36 21.16 44.52
C THR A 393 -30.73 21.24 43.14
N LEU A 394 -29.44 20.90 43.01
CA LEU A 394 -28.74 20.91 41.72
C LEU A 394 -29.32 19.83 40.79
N LEU A 395 -29.57 18.64 41.33
CA LEU A 395 -30.14 17.53 40.57
C LEU A 395 -31.55 17.86 40.06
N SER A 396 -32.41 18.45 40.88
CA SER A 396 -33.74 18.92 40.49
C SER A 396 -33.66 19.98 39.38
N LYS A 397 -32.73 20.95 39.50
CA LYS A 397 -32.54 21.97 38.46
C LYS A 397 -32.00 21.38 37.16
N MET A 398 -31.12 20.37 37.21
CA MET A 398 -30.66 19.66 36.00
C MET A 398 -31.84 19.04 35.24
N TYR A 399 -32.74 18.35 35.94
CA TYR A 399 -33.93 17.76 35.32
C TYR A 399 -34.88 18.82 34.74
N GLU A 400 -35.10 19.93 35.45
CA GLU A 400 -35.90 21.07 34.97
C GLU A 400 -35.34 21.65 33.66
N LEU A 401 -34.01 21.74 33.54
CA LEU A 401 -33.32 22.26 32.35
C LEU A 401 -33.14 21.23 31.23
N GLY A 402 -33.56 19.97 31.43
CA GLY A 402 -33.38 18.88 30.46
C GLY A 402 -31.96 18.30 30.40
N ILE A 403 -31.15 18.51 31.44
CA ILE A 403 -29.75 18.09 31.52
C ILE A 403 -29.64 16.70 32.13
N THR A 404 -28.86 15.83 31.48
CA THR A 404 -28.57 14.49 31.99
C THR A 404 -27.37 14.52 32.95
N PRO A 405 -27.54 14.15 34.24
CA PRO A 405 -26.42 14.09 35.17
C PRO A 405 -25.53 12.88 34.88
N SER A 406 -24.21 13.11 34.85
CA SER A 406 -23.18 12.06 34.78
C SER A 406 -22.21 12.23 35.95
N ARG A 407 -21.85 11.12 36.61
CA ARG A 407 -20.97 11.15 37.80
C ARG A 407 -19.76 10.25 37.62
N GLY A 408 -18.60 10.72 38.10
CA GLY A 408 -17.39 9.93 38.25
C GLY A 408 -17.57 8.78 39.25
N ARG A 409 -16.64 7.82 39.26
CA ARG A 409 -16.71 6.67 40.17
C ARG A 409 -16.46 7.08 41.62
N PRO A 410 -17.11 6.44 42.60
CA PRO A 410 -16.80 6.68 44.00
C PRO A 410 -15.32 6.40 44.31
N ARG A 411 -14.63 7.37 44.91
CA ARG A 411 -13.22 7.30 45.38
C ARG A 411 -12.17 7.23 44.27
N VAL A 412 -12.43 7.81 43.10
CA VAL A 412 -11.42 7.99 42.04
C VAL A 412 -11.37 9.47 41.63
N SER A 413 -10.34 10.20 42.10
CA SER A 413 -10.14 11.63 41.80
C SER A 413 -9.85 11.95 40.33
N ASN A 414 -9.66 10.93 39.49
CA ASN A 414 -9.13 11.07 38.13
C ASN A 414 -10.22 11.04 37.04
N ASP A 415 -11.50 11.03 37.40
CA ASP A 415 -12.58 10.87 36.43
C ASP A 415 -13.01 12.22 35.80
N ASN A 416 -12.44 13.36 36.22
CA ASN A 416 -12.74 14.70 35.66
C ASN A 416 -11.51 15.46 35.07
N PRO A 417 -10.79 14.89 34.08
CA PRO A 417 -9.50 15.41 33.60
C PRO A 417 -9.58 16.76 32.87
N TYR A 418 -10.78 17.19 32.45
CA TYR A 418 -10.99 18.44 31.71
C TYR A 418 -10.87 19.63 32.67
N SER A 419 -11.77 19.71 33.65
CA SER A 419 -11.75 20.74 34.71
C SER A 419 -10.41 20.79 35.45
N GLU A 420 -9.79 19.64 35.77
CA GLU A 420 -8.47 19.61 36.43
C GLU A 420 -7.39 20.30 35.59
N SER A 421 -7.36 20.04 34.28
CA SER A 421 -6.41 20.68 33.37
C SER A 421 -6.62 22.19 33.27
N LEU A 422 -7.88 22.64 33.33
CA LEU A 422 -8.19 24.07 33.34
C LEU A 422 -7.77 24.71 34.67
N PHE A 423 -8.04 24.08 35.81
CA PHE A 423 -7.56 24.56 37.11
C PHE A 423 -6.03 24.63 37.19
N ARG A 424 -5.32 23.68 36.59
CA ARG A 424 -3.87 23.76 36.49
C ARG A 424 -3.42 24.97 35.68
N THR A 425 -4.09 25.26 34.57
CA THR A 425 -3.81 26.46 33.77
C THR A 425 -4.05 27.74 34.56
N LEU A 426 -5.13 27.76 35.36
CA LEU A 426 -5.50 28.88 36.23
C LEU A 426 -4.51 29.10 37.39
N LYS A 427 -4.14 28.05 38.11
CA LYS A 427 -3.30 28.15 39.32
C LYS A 427 -1.81 28.31 39.05
N TYR A 428 -1.35 27.92 37.86
CA TYR A 428 0.07 28.00 37.48
C TYR A 428 0.35 29.14 36.50
N CYS A 429 -0.63 30.01 36.23
CA CYS A 429 -0.36 31.19 35.42
C CYS A 429 0.49 32.21 36.21
N PRO A 430 1.36 33.00 35.54
CA PRO A 430 2.22 33.98 36.23
C PRO A 430 1.45 35.05 37.02
N GLN A 431 0.19 35.30 36.66
CA GLN A 431 -0.68 36.31 37.28
C GLN A 431 -1.41 35.78 38.52
N TRP A 432 -1.19 34.52 38.89
CA TRP A 432 -1.82 33.90 40.05
C TRP A 432 -1.33 34.54 41.36
N PRO A 433 -2.23 35.04 42.23
CA PRO A 433 -1.84 35.68 43.47
C PRO A 433 -1.38 34.63 44.51
N GLN A 434 -0.08 34.60 44.78
CA GLN A 434 0.51 33.67 45.76
C GLN A 434 0.04 33.93 47.19
N ASP A 435 -0.15 35.20 47.55
CA ASP A 435 -0.62 35.63 48.89
C ASP A 435 -2.15 35.54 49.06
N GLY A 436 -2.86 35.09 48.02
CA GLY A 436 -4.32 34.99 48.01
C GLY A 436 -5.06 36.26 47.61
N PHE A 437 -6.38 36.14 47.51
CA PHE A 437 -7.26 37.21 47.05
C PHE A 437 -7.75 38.05 48.24
N ALA A 438 -7.50 39.36 48.22
CA ALA A 438 -7.82 40.28 49.32
C ALA A 438 -9.32 40.30 49.70
N SER A 439 -10.21 40.10 48.73
CA SER A 439 -11.66 40.06 48.93
C SER A 439 -12.34 39.15 47.91
N LEU A 440 -13.62 38.83 48.15
CA LEU A 440 -14.45 38.09 47.20
C LEU A 440 -14.53 38.81 45.85
N ASP A 441 -14.66 40.13 45.86
CA ASP A 441 -14.76 40.92 44.63
C ASP A 441 -13.42 40.97 43.88
N ALA A 442 -12.30 41.03 44.59
CA ALA A 442 -10.97 40.89 43.97
C ALA A 442 -10.82 39.52 43.29
N ALA A 443 -11.28 38.44 43.94
CA ALA A 443 -11.29 37.11 43.34
C ALA A 443 -12.19 37.05 42.10
N ARG A 444 -13.40 37.61 42.16
CA ARG A 444 -14.33 37.67 41.02
C ARG A 444 -13.77 38.44 39.83
N LEU A 445 -13.19 39.61 40.07
CA LEU A 445 -12.59 40.44 39.02
C LEU A 445 -11.42 39.71 38.34
N TRP A 446 -10.53 39.11 39.14
CA TRP A 446 -9.40 38.36 38.61
C TRP A 446 -9.86 37.14 37.80
N VAL A 447 -10.81 36.35 38.32
CA VAL A 447 -11.35 35.19 37.60
C VAL A 447 -12.04 35.62 36.32
N ARG A 448 -12.81 36.72 36.33
CA ARG A 448 -13.44 37.28 35.12
C ARG A 448 -12.41 37.56 34.03
N ASP A 449 -11.33 38.25 34.39
CA ASP A 449 -10.30 38.66 33.44
C ASP A 449 -9.50 37.45 32.95
N PHE A 450 -9.22 36.49 33.84
CA PHE A 450 -8.63 35.21 33.48
C PHE A 450 -9.50 34.42 32.51
N MET A 451 -10.81 34.29 32.77
CA MET A 451 -11.72 33.52 31.93
C MET A 451 -11.91 34.18 30.56
N ARG A 452 -11.93 35.51 30.51
CA ARG A 452 -11.92 36.27 29.24
C ARG A 452 -10.68 35.94 28.42
N TRP A 453 -9.49 36.02 29.03
CA TRP A 453 -8.23 35.68 28.38
C TRP A 453 -8.19 34.21 27.96
N TYR A 454 -8.57 33.29 28.84
CA TYR A 454 -8.56 31.86 28.58
C TYR A 454 -9.47 31.51 27.39
N ASN A 455 -10.68 32.05 27.35
CA ASN A 455 -11.62 31.75 26.28
C ASN A 455 -11.24 32.41 24.94
N ASN A 456 -10.63 33.60 24.93
CA ASN A 456 -10.51 34.41 23.71
C ASN A 456 -9.07 34.59 23.19
N ASP A 457 -8.06 34.42 24.04
CA ASP A 457 -6.67 34.72 23.72
C ASP A 457 -5.78 33.48 23.86
N HIS A 458 -6.02 32.66 24.88
CA HIS A 458 -5.22 31.47 25.15
C HIS A 458 -5.29 30.45 24.01
N ARG A 459 -4.13 30.08 23.46
CA ARG A 459 -4.04 29.03 22.43
C ARG A 459 -3.93 27.66 23.09
N HIS A 460 -5.05 26.97 23.19
CA HIS A 460 -5.13 25.75 23.97
C HIS A 460 -4.56 24.55 23.20
N SER A 461 -3.55 23.88 23.78
CA SER A 461 -2.77 22.85 23.09
C SER A 461 -3.60 21.62 22.70
N ARG A 462 -4.55 21.20 23.56
CA ARG A 462 -5.46 20.06 23.29
C ARG A 462 -6.48 20.32 22.19
N ILE A 463 -6.56 21.53 21.66
CA ILE A 463 -7.43 21.90 20.55
C ILE A 463 -6.61 22.46 19.37
N ARG A 464 -5.36 22.01 19.22
CA ARG A 464 -4.44 22.45 18.16
C ARG A 464 -4.20 23.97 18.16
N PHE A 465 -4.10 24.57 19.35
CA PHE A 465 -3.71 25.98 19.51
C PHE A 465 -4.66 26.96 18.81
N VAL A 466 -5.93 26.62 18.65
CA VAL A 466 -7.00 27.63 18.49
C VAL A 466 -7.46 28.08 19.88
N THR A 467 -8.21 29.16 19.95
CA THR A 467 -8.84 29.60 21.20
C THR A 467 -10.06 28.73 21.49
N PRO A 468 -10.43 28.54 22.77
CA PRO A 468 -11.65 27.83 23.11
C PRO A 468 -12.88 28.43 22.42
N THR A 469 -12.98 29.76 22.33
CA THR A 469 -14.09 30.43 21.61
C THR A 469 -14.07 30.16 20.11
N GLU A 470 -12.90 30.18 19.45
CA GLU A 470 -12.79 29.87 18.03
C GLU A 470 -13.31 28.46 17.74
N ARG A 471 -12.92 27.46 18.55
CA ARG A 471 -13.42 26.09 18.40
C ARG A 471 -14.92 25.99 18.71
N HIS A 472 -15.37 26.66 19.75
CA HIS A 472 -16.79 26.65 20.14
C HIS A 472 -17.69 27.22 19.04
N ARG A 473 -17.21 28.17 18.24
CA ARG A 473 -17.94 28.73 17.08
C ARG A 473 -17.71 27.97 15.77
N GLY A 474 -16.92 26.90 15.77
CA GLY A 474 -16.57 26.13 14.56
C GLY A 474 -15.61 26.85 13.60
N LEU A 475 -14.90 27.89 14.06
CA LEU A 475 -13.94 28.64 13.25
C LEU A 475 -12.57 27.93 13.15
N ASP A 476 -12.36 26.90 13.96
CA ASP A 476 -11.12 26.15 14.07
C ASP A 476 -10.69 25.53 12.74
N HIS A 477 -11.63 24.95 11.98
CA HIS A 477 -11.35 24.31 10.68
C HIS A 477 -10.64 25.26 9.70
N GLN A 478 -11.16 26.50 9.57
CA GLN A 478 -10.59 27.48 8.66
C GLN A 478 -9.23 27.99 9.16
N ILE A 479 -9.09 28.22 10.46
CA ILE A 479 -7.84 28.71 11.07
C ILE A 479 -6.73 27.66 10.91
N LEU A 480 -7.07 26.40 11.17
CA LEU A 480 -6.15 25.28 11.11
C LEU A 480 -5.72 24.98 9.67
N ALA A 481 -6.64 25.02 8.70
CA ALA A 481 -6.32 24.87 7.28
C ALA A 481 -5.32 25.94 6.81
N ARG A 482 -5.57 27.23 7.13
CA ARG A 482 -4.63 28.32 6.79
C ARG A 482 -3.25 28.14 7.42
N ARG A 483 -3.18 27.63 8.65
CA ARG A 483 -1.91 27.32 9.33
C ARG A 483 -1.19 26.16 8.69
N HIS A 484 -1.91 25.13 8.25
CA HIS A 484 -1.35 24.00 7.53
C HIS A 484 -0.71 24.47 6.22
N GLU A 485 -1.45 25.22 5.40
CA GLU A 485 -0.95 25.79 4.14
C GLU A 485 0.30 26.66 4.36
N LEU A 486 0.31 27.51 5.40
CA LEU A 486 1.46 28.33 5.73
C LEU A 486 2.70 27.48 6.08
N TYR A 487 2.53 26.40 6.84
CA TYR A 487 3.61 25.50 7.22
C TYR A 487 4.15 24.71 6.03
N GLU A 488 3.28 24.27 5.12
CA GLU A 488 3.67 23.62 3.87
C GLU A 488 4.48 24.57 2.98
N GLN A 489 3.99 25.79 2.75
CA GLN A 489 4.71 26.82 1.98
C GLN A 489 6.06 27.17 2.62
N ALA A 490 6.13 27.23 3.95
CA ALA A 490 7.39 27.47 4.65
C ALA A 490 8.37 26.30 4.44
N ARG A 491 7.87 25.05 4.50
CA ARG A 491 8.66 23.85 4.25
C ARG A 491 9.20 23.80 2.84
N GLU A 492 8.38 24.12 1.84
CA GLU A 492 8.79 24.19 0.43
C GLU A 492 9.90 25.22 0.21
N LYS A 493 9.85 26.37 0.91
CA LYS A 493 10.85 27.43 0.77
C LYS A 493 12.22 27.08 1.34
N ARG A 494 12.29 26.25 2.38
CA ARG A 494 13.55 25.93 3.10
C ARG A 494 13.59 24.49 3.63
N PRO A 495 13.46 23.47 2.77
CA PRO A 495 13.27 22.08 3.20
C PRO A 495 14.33 21.58 4.17
N GLU A 496 15.55 22.11 4.12
CA GLU A 496 16.66 21.80 5.02
C GLU A 496 16.37 22.08 6.51
N ARG A 497 15.38 22.92 6.84
CA ARG A 497 14.97 23.21 8.23
C ARG A 497 14.02 22.16 8.82
N TRP A 498 13.51 21.24 8.01
CA TRP A 498 12.54 20.23 8.43
C TRP A 498 13.15 18.83 8.34
N SER A 499 13.36 18.19 9.50
CA SER A 499 13.82 16.80 9.60
C SER A 499 12.68 15.78 9.60
N ARG A 500 11.44 16.24 9.77
CA ARG A 500 10.20 15.44 9.86
C ARG A 500 9.03 16.22 9.25
N GLU A 501 7.84 15.63 9.32
CA GLU A 501 6.57 16.27 8.96
C GLU A 501 6.34 17.59 9.71
N THR A 502 5.54 18.47 9.11
CA THR A 502 5.11 19.72 9.77
C THR A 502 4.23 19.42 10.96
N ARG A 503 4.08 20.41 11.84
CA ARG A 503 3.14 20.31 12.96
C ARG A 503 1.74 19.91 12.48
N ASN A 504 1.12 18.94 13.17
CA ASN A 504 -0.25 18.52 12.89
C ASN A 504 -1.23 19.68 13.19
N TRP A 505 -1.86 20.17 12.13
CA TRP A 505 -2.91 21.18 12.14
C TRP A 505 -4.26 20.59 11.68
N GLU A 506 -4.47 19.29 11.83
CA GLU A 506 -5.75 18.68 11.50
C GLU A 506 -6.79 18.99 12.59
N PRO A 507 -8.04 19.33 12.21
CA PRO A 507 -9.12 19.56 13.16
C PRO A 507 -9.37 18.35 14.06
N ILE A 508 -9.71 18.60 15.32
CA ILE A 508 -10.04 17.54 16.26
C ILE A 508 -11.54 17.25 16.15
N GLY A 509 -11.87 16.01 15.80
CA GLY A 509 -13.24 15.52 15.78
C GLY A 509 -13.79 15.22 17.18
N THR A 510 -14.44 14.06 17.32
CA THR A 510 -15.11 13.65 18.56
C THR A 510 -14.17 13.63 19.77
N VAL A 511 -14.62 14.25 20.87
CA VAL A 511 -13.92 14.28 22.15
C VAL A 511 -14.63 13.34 23.13
N LEU A 512 -13.87 12.42 23.73
CA LEU A 512 -14.40 11.48 24.72
C LEU A 512 -14.08 11.97 26.13
N LEU A 513 -15.07 11.93 27.01
CA LEU A 513 -14.90 12.27 28.42
C LEU A 513 -13.89 11.33 29.11
N ASN A 514 -13.99 10.02 28.84
CA ASN A 514 -13.09 9.00 29.35
C ASN A 514 -12.68 8.04 28.22
N PRO A 515 -11.57 8.28 27.51
CA PRO A 515 -11.14 7.41 26.42
C PRO A 515 -10.67 6.04 26.93
N ASP A 516 -11.05 4.97 26.24
CA ASP A 516 -10.59 3.62 26.54
C ASP A 516 -9.05 3.51 26.48
N ARG A 517 -8.49 2.57 27.27
CA ARG A 517 -7.04 2.39 27.39
C ARG A 517 -6.34 2.16 26.04
N GLU A 518 -7.01 1.55 25.06
CA GLU A 518 -6.46 1.26 23.74
C GLU A 518 -6.23 2.55 22.92
N GLN A 519 -7.15 3.53 22.97
CA GLN A 519 -7.01 4.81 22.26
C GLN A 519 -5.96 5.74 22.88
N ASN A 520 -5.69 5.60 24.18
CA ASN A 520 -4.65 6.37 24.87
C ASN A 520 -3.22 5.92 24.51
N VAL A 521 -3.05 4.68 24.04
CA VAL A 521 -1.75 4.16 23.58
C VAL A 521 -1.43 4.73 22.18
N GLU A 522 -2.41 4.79 21.28
CA GLU A 522 -2.24 5.41 19.95
C GLU A 522 -1.96 6.92 20.05
N LYS A 523 -2.66 7.66 20.94
CA LYS A 523 -2.44 9.11 21.14
C LYS A 523 -1.11 9.49 21.79
N LYS A 524 -0.37 8.54 22.38
CA LYS A 524 0.98 8.76 22.91
C LYS A 524 2.07 8.38 21.90
N ALA A 525 1.71 7.63 20.86
CA ALA A 525 2.63 7.17 19.83
C ALA A 525 2.68 8.09 18.60
N ALA A 526 1.67 8.96 18.43
CA ALA A 526 1.65 10.07 17.48
C ALA A 526 2.02 11.40 18.19
#